data_AF-A0A357I6A1-F1
#
_entry.id   AF-A0A357I6A1-F1
#
_cell.length_a   1.000
_cell.length_b   1.000
_cell.length_c   1.000
_cell.angle_alpha   90.00
_cell.angle_beta   90.00
_cell.angle_gamma   90.00
#
_symmetry.space_group_name_H-M   'P 1'
#
loop_
_entity.id
_entity.type
_entity.pdbx_description
1 polymer ?
#
loop_
_entity_poly.entity_id
_entity_poly.type
_entity_poly.pdbx_seq_one_letter_code
_entity_poly.pdbx_strand_id
1 'polypeptide(L)'
;MTCPNQFDDHLTPPPADRQYHGATSNKNNKKMTLAHNRLGLMTSALCLLFLLPLALHANESIDAYISDQDIARLSQAGAEQTSIQLSVDGRDYTLSLSASTAIPATLAAHRQFFQGRVSGDDNSWARISLDGDALSGHLYAWGELLAVSWQGNTDSRNRFSLKPLSEKALTRYSGYDKVLVAPVKPIRRDRTFTAARALTDASTVNRVLQLAIVVDSRFDDIYQGKGLSKAYDIVNALDGLYQAQFGLAVQLTASRRLTNDNDPFLHLDGNIETVLREFRHYVRADAEFSANKGVMHLFSGAQDDTNIIGLSWINTLCRTDGYNVSVSTPFAQQMLLAAHEIGHNLGAVHDDSAQCDVEHDKVMWPKISSDTQSAFSSCSKAAVLPNLNAACNLDNIDVAVTMTQENAQEIQITARNLSTHRTAHGLASQTQLAEGVTLTRLPSSCATSDNLVTCQHTDLAPGASDNVILHLSTENKTTITTKLTFTAFADINALNNQASLDTSAPVSTPAEPEGEPTPTEPSAGETSASGGGALSWTGLLLLMAHIARQAVPVSRRYAPEYR
;
A
#
# COMPACT_ATOMS: atom_id res chain seq x y z
N MET A 1 -53.66 25.27 -11.51
CA MET A 1 -53.45 25.98 -12.79
C MET A 1 -52.84 25.00 -13.76
N THR A 2 -53.59 24.69 -14.81
CA THR A 2 -53.40 23.68 -15.85
C THR A 2 -52.60 24.24 -17.03
N CYS A 3 -51.68 23.43 -17.59
CA CYS A 3 -51.20 23.21 -18.99
C CYS A 3 -51.47 24.23 -20.14
N PRO A 4 -50.94 24.06 -21.39
CA PRO A 4 -49.67 23.51 -21.94
C PRO A 4 -49.13 24.33 -23.17
N ASN A 5 -48.05 23.84 -23.84
CA ASN A 5 -47.84 23.71 -25.32
C ASN A 5 -46.31 23.69 -25.62
N GLN A 6 -45.68 22.62 -26.12
CA GLN A 6 -45.74 22.00 -27.46
C GLN A 6 -45.39 22.95 -28.63
N PHE A 7 -44.21 22.75 -29.23
CA PHE A 7 -43.93 23.00 -30.64
C PHE A 7 -42.94 21.95 -31.15
N ASP A 8 -43.35 21.25 -32.19
CA ASP A 8 -42.60 20.27 -32.97
C ASP A 8 -41.99 20.92 -34.23
N ASP A 9 -41.03 20.17 -34.77
CA ASP A 9 -40.65 20.03 -36.19
C ASP A 9 -39.52 20.84 -36.86
N HIS A 10 -38.53 20.03 -37.27
CA HIS A 10 -37.85 19.97 -38.56
C HIS A 10 -36.98 21.14 -39.07
N LEU A 11 -35.65 20.95 -39.06
CA LEU A 11 -34.76 21.43 -40.13
C LEU A 11 -33.61 20.44 -40.42
N THR A 12 -33.53 20.05 -41.68
CA THR A 12 -32.53 19.23 -42.39
C THR A 12 -31.22 20.00 -42.67
N PRO A 13 -30.10 19.33 -43.01
CA PRO A 13 -28.77 19.94 -43.12
C PRO A 13 -28.49 20.55 -44.51
N PRO A 14 -27.56 21.52 -44.65
CA PRO A 14 -27.15 22.03 -45.95
C PRO A 14 -25.95 21.25 -46.55
N PRO A 15 -25.71 21.37 -47.87
CA PRO A 15 -25.02 20.36 -48.68
C PRO A 15 -23.54 20.65 -48.95
N ALA A 16 -22.87 19.61 -49.47
CA ALA A 16 -21.55 19.62 -50.06
C ALA A 16 -21.52 20.23 -51.49
N ASP A 17 -20.28 20.48 -51.93
CA ASP A 17 -19.78 20.81 -53.28
C ASP A 17 -19.81 22.26 -53.78
N ARG A 18 -18.59 22.80 -53.96
CA ARG A 18 -18.15 23.34 -55.25
C ARG A 18 -16.63 23.30 -55.42
N GLN A 19 -16.21 22.52 -56.42
CA GLN A 19 -14.93 22.58 -57.10
C GLN A 19 -14.70 23.96 -57.74
N TYR A 20 -13.45 24.44 -57.74
CA TYR A 20 -12.93 25.24 -58.85
C TYR A 20 -11.46 24.86 -59.12
N HIS A 21 -11.21 24.54 -60.38
CA HIS A 21 -9.93 24.17 -60.98
C HIS A 21 -8.97 25.37 -61.12
N GLY A 22 -7.67 25.09 -60.94
CA GLY A 22 -6.71 25.19 -62.04
C GLY A 22 -5.74 26.38 -62.04
N ALA A 23 -4.45 26.07 -61.86
CA ALA A 23 -3.29 26.46 -62.70
C ALA A 23 -2.03 26.53 -61.83
N THR A 24 -1.25 25.44 -61.75
CA THR A 24 0.01 25.24 -62.50
C THR A 24 1.02 26.38 -62.42
N SER A 25 2.15 26.14 -61.73
CA SER A 25 3.46 26.23 -62.37
C SER A 25 4.57 25.64 -61.51
N ASN A 26 5.28 24.72 -62.14
CA ASN A 26 6.45 23.97 -61.73
C ASN A 26 7.70 24.86 -61.83
N LYS A 27 8.65 24.76 -60.90
CA LYS A 27 10.10 24.55 -61.20
C LYS A 27 11.02 24.67 -59.98
N ASN A 28 11.77 23.58 -59.81
CA ASN A 28 13.21 23.51 -59.57
C ASN A 28 13.80 23.74 -58.17
N ASN A 29 14.12 22.60 -57.55
CA ASN A 29 15.40 22.31 -56.92
C ASN A 29 16.60 23.07 -57.52
N LYS A 30 17.46 23.64 -56.68
CA LYS A 30 18.91 23.44 -56.75
C LYS A 30 19.62 23.78 -55.44
N LYS A 31 20.39 22.78 -54.98
CA LYS A 31 21.44 22.84 -53.98
C LYS A 31 22.55 23.82 -54.38
N MET A 32 23.36 24.17 -53.37
CA MET A 32 24.82 24.15 -53.33
C MET A 32 25.53 25.48 -53.01
N THR A 33 26.35 25.33 -51.97
CA THR A 33 27.33 26.16 -51.27
C THR A 33 28.62 26.52 -52.05
N LEU A 34 29.44 27.37 -51.39
CA LEU A 34 30.84 27.79 -51.64
C LEU A 34 31.02 28.96 -52.64
N ALA A 35 31.89 29.97 -52.46
CA ALA A 35 33.03 30.20 -51.55
C ALA A 35 33.46 31.70 -51.54
N HIS A 36 34.07 32.11 -50.42
CA HIS A 36 35.18 33.07 -50.21
C HIS A 36 35.28 34.38 -51.02
N ASN A 37 35.33 35.53 -50.30
CA ASN A 37 36.41 36.51 -50.51
C ASN A 37 36.70 37.45 -49.30
N ARG A 38 37.96 37.37 -48.88
CA ARG A 38 38.91 38.25 -48.17
C ARG A 38 38.52 39.62 -47.56
N LEU A 39 38.89 39.74 -46.27
CA LEU A 39 39.87 40.68 -45.65
C LEU A 39 39.55 42.18 -45.53
N GLY A 40 39.45 42.67 -44.28
CA GLY A 40 39.59 44.08 -43.90
C GLY A 40 39.64 44.25 -42.37
N LEU A 41 40.83 44.52 -41.84
CA LEU A 41 41.09 44.95 -40.45
C LEU A 41 40.41 46.30 -40.15
N MET A 42 39.86 46.50 -38.94
CA MET A 42 40.41 47.45 -37.94
C MET A 42 39.49 47.68 -36.71
N THR A 43 40.18 47.81 -35.57
CA THR A 43 39.89 48.63 -34.36
C THR A 43 38.78 48.26 -33.39
N SER A 44 39.24 47.66 -32.28
CA SER A 44 38.94 47.95 -30.86
C SER A 44 37.74 48.85 -30.51
N ALA A 45 36.77 48.28 -29.80
CA ALA A 45 36.06 48.97 -28.73
C ALA A 45 35.64 47.96 -27.65
N LEU A 46 36.22 48.15 -26.46
CA LEU A 46 35.99 47.43 -25.24
C LEU A 46 34.55 47.70 -24.77
N CYS A 47 33.72 46.66 -24.61
CA CYS A 47 32.50 46.76 -23.82
C CYS A 47 32.38 45.51 -22.94
N LEU A 48 32.41 45.75 -21.64
CA LEU A 48 32.24 44.77 -20.56
C LEU A 48 31.00 43.91 -20.81
N LEU A 49 31.20 42.61 -20.97
CA LEU A 49 30.16 41.60 -20.76
C LEU A 49 30.52 40.85 -19.48
N PHE A 50 29.70 41.07 -18.46
CA PHE A 50 29.64 40.25 -17.26
C PHE A 50 29.57 38.77 -17.67
N LEU A 51 30.66 38.04 -17.45
CA LEU A 51 30.62 36.58 -17.38
C LEU A 51 29.93 36.21 -16.06
N LEU A 52 28.60 36.22 -16.07
CA LEU A 52 27.84 35.32 -15.20
C LEU A 52 28.25 33.91 -15.60
N PRO A 53 28.71 33.04 -14.67
CA PRO A 53 28.76 31.64 -14.98
C PRO A 53 27.30 31.23 -15.20
N LEU A 54 26.95 30.94 -16.44
CA LEU A 54 25.88 30.00 -16.72
C LEU A 54 26.33 28.71 -16.05
N ALA A 55 25.91 28.53 -14.80
CA ALA A 55 25.76 27.22 -14.22
C ALA A 55 24.75 26.50 -15.12
N LEU A 56 25.27 25.87 -16.18
CA LEU A 56 24.68 24.64 -16.67
C LEU A 56 24.54 23.79 -15.42
N HIS A 57 23.33 23.74 -14.86
CA HIS A 57 22.95 22.66 -13.98
C HIS A 57 22.99 21.45 -14.91
N ALA A 58 24.16 20.82 -14.99
CA ALA A 58 24.24 19.44 -15.39
C ALA A 58 23.18 18.73 -14.56
N ASN A 59 22.32 17.97 -15.23
CA ASN A 59 21.41 17.05 -14.57
C ASN A 59 22.32 16.03 -13.88
N GLU A 60 22.84 16.38 -12.70
CA GLU A 60 23.71 15.53 -11.91
C GLU A 60 22.88 14.29 -11.61
N SER A 61 23.27 13.20 -12.25
CA SER A 61 22.72 11.88 -11.98
C SER A 61 23.01 11.59 -10.50
N ILE A 62 21.97 11.71 -9.67
CA ILE A 62 21.97 11.35 -8.25
C ILE A 62 22.58 9.95 -8.13
N ASP A 63 23.67 9.83 -7.37
CA ASP A 63 24.31 8.54 -7.12
C ASP A 63 23.51 7.83 -6.04
N ALA A 64 22.60 6.93 -6.45
CA ALA A 64 21.86 6.10 -5.53
C ALA A 64 22.23 4.62 -5.65
N TYR A 65 22.39 3.90 -4.54
CA TYR A 65 22.89 2.52 -4.50
C TYR A 65 21.98 1.59 -3.70
N ILE A 66 21.77 0.37 -4.21
CA ILE A 66 21.24 -0.80 -3.47
C ILE A 66 22.18 -1.99 -3.69
N SER A 67 22.45 -2.79 -2.65
CA SER A 67 23.32 -3.95 -2.80
C SER A 67 22.60 -5.14 -3.47
N ASP A 68 23.34 -5.98 -4.20
CA ASP A 68 22.78 -7.25 -4.71
C ASP A 68 22.29 -8.15 -3.58
N GLN A 69 22.91 -8.04 -2.40
CA GLN A 69 22.48 -8.74 -1.19
C GLN A 69 21.12 -8.22 -0.69
N ASP A 70 20.84 -6.93 -0.79
CA ASP A 70 19.53 -6.36 -0.44
C ASP A 70 18.44 -6.83 -1.40
N ILE A 71 18.73 -6.88 -2.71
CA ILE A 71 17.79 -7.39 -3.72
C ILE A 71 17.51 -8.88 -3.48
N ALA A 72 18.56 -9.67 -3.22
CA ALA A 72 18.41 -11.09 -2.89
C ALA A 72 17.62 -11.30 -1.60
N ARG A 73 17.82 -10.45 -0.58
CA ARG A 73 17.03 -10.49 0.65
C ARG A 73 15.56 -10.19 0.40
N LEU A 74 15.25 -9.15 -0.39
CA LEU A 74 13.86 -8.85 -0.73
C LEU A 74 13.18 -9.98 -1.50
N SER A 75 13.83 -10.52 -2.53
CA SER A 75 13.24 -11.57 -3.35
C SER A 75 12.94 -12.85 -2.56
N GLN A 76 13.67 -13.08 -1.47
CA GLN A 76 13.52 -14.22 -0.56
C GLN A 76 12.67 -13.93 0.69
N ALA A 77 12.29 -12.67 0.94
CA ALA A 77 11.68 -12.24 2.21
C ALA A 77 10.38 -12.99 2.55
N GLY A 78 9.62 -13.43 1.54
CA GLY A 78 8.36 -14.14 1.76
C GLY A 78 7.41 -13.34 2.67
N ALA A 79 7.06 -13.91 3.82
CA ALA A 79 6.21 -13.27 4.84
C ALA A 79 7.01 -12.60 5.98
N GLU A 80 8.33 -12.62 5.95
CA GLU A 80 9.18 -12.11 7.03
C GLU A 80 9.47 -10.61 6.87
N GLN A 81 9.76 -9.96 8.00
CA GLN A 81 10.27 -8.60 8.00
C GLN A 81 11.73 -8.58 7.55
N THR A 82 12.03 -7.79 6.53
CA THR A 82 13.36 -7.65 5.93
C THR A 82 13.82 -6.21 6.00
N SER A 83 15.13 -6.00 6.17
CA SER A 83 15.73 -4.67 6.10
C SER A 83 16.65 -4.54 4.91
N ILE A 84 16.53 -3.42 4.18
CA ILE A 84 17.42 -3.05 3.08
C ILE A 84 18.01 -1.66 3.30
N GLN A 85 19.16 -1.41 2.67
CA GLN A 85 19.77 -0.08 2.65
C GLN A 85 19.69 0.50 1.24
N LEU A 86 19.26 1.75 1.15
CA LEU A 86 19.28 2.57 -0.04
C LEU A 86 20.18 3.78 0.23
N SER A 87 21.26 3.97 -0.51
CA SER A 87 22.10 5.18 -0.38
C SER A 87 21.75 6.15 -1.50
N VAL A 88 21.70 7.46 -1.27
CA VAL A 88 21.38 8.52 -2.25
C VAL A 88 22.16 9.78 -1.91
N ASP A 89 23.04 10.25 -2.79
CA ASP A 89 23.89 11.44 -2.56
C ASP A 89 24.62 11.40 -1.20
N GLY A 90 25.06 10.20 -0.79
CA GLY A 90 25.72 9.96 0.49
C GLY A 90 24.80 9.93 1.72
N ARG A 91 23.48 9.96 1.55
CA ARG A 91 22.49 9.69 2.61
C ARG A 91 22.01 8.25 2.54
N ASP A 92 22.13 7.54 3.65
CA ASP A 92 21.67 6.15 3.77
C ASP A 92 20.26 6.10 4.37
N TYR A 93 19.35 5.44 3.67
CA TYR A 93 18.01 5.12 4.09
C TYR A 93 17.97 3.63 4.43
N THR A 94 17.80 3.30 5.70
CA THR A 94 17.54 1.91 6.11
C THR A 94 16.04 1.69 6.13
N LEU A 95 15.53 0.87 5.22
CA LEU A 95 14.12 0.51 5.18
C LEU A 95 13.91 -0.76 6.00
N SER A 96 12.83 -0.78 6.77
CA SER A 96 12.30 -1.98 7.41
C SER A 96 10.97 -2.32 6.74
N LEU A 97 10.93 -3.44 6.04
CA LEU A 97 9.89 -3.82 5.08
C LEU A 97 9.27 -5.17 5.43
N SER A 98 7.99 -5.31 5.17
CA SER A 98 7.24 -6.58 5.17
C SER A 98 6.41 -6.68 3.90
N ALA A 99 5.89 -7.86 3.57
CA ALA A 99 4.94 -8.00 2.48
C ALA A 99 3.76 -7.02 2.66
N SER A 100 3.37 -6.35 1.57
CA SER A 100 2.23 -5.45 1.52
C SER A 100 0.94 -6.26 1.43
N THR A 101 -0.06 -5.89 2.22
CA THR A 101 -1.41 -6.48 2.16
C THR A 101 -2.32 -5.78 1.16
N ALA A 102 -1.87 -4.63 0.62
CA ALA A 102 -2.64 -3.82 -0.31
C ALA A 102 -2.88 -4.51 -1.66
N ILE A 103 -1.97 -5.37 -2.11
CA ILE A 103 -2.06 -6.06 -3.39
C ILE A 103 -1.88 -7.56 -3.16
N PRO A 104 -2.96 -8.36 -3.18
CA PRO A 104 -2.87 -9.81 -3.01
C PRO A 104 -2.01 -10.46 -4.09
N ALA A 105 -1.16 -11.43 -3.69
CA ALA A 105 -0.32 -12.19 -4.61
C ALA A 105 -1.12 -12.91 -5.71
N THR A 106 -2.40 -13.22 -5.46
CA THR A 106 -3.31 -13.82 -6.45
C THR A 106 -3.59 -12.91 -7.66
N LEU A 107 -3.47 -11.59 -7.52
CA LEU A 107 -3.65 -10.62 -8.61
C LEU A 107 -2.35 -10.31 -9.35
N ALA A 108 -1.20 -10.51 -8.71
CA ALA A 108 0.10 -10.07 -9.21
C ALA A 108 1.21 -11.10 -8.91
N ALA A 109 0.99 -12.36 -9.28
CA ALA A 109 1.81 -13.51 -8.89
C ALA A 109 3.31 -13.42 -9.25
N HIS A 110 3.68 -12.60 -10.24
CA HIS A 110 5.07 -12.42 -10.68
C HIS A 110 5.76 -11.19 -10.06
N ARG A 111 5.10 -10.50 -9.14
CA ARG A 111 5.61 -9.29 -8.48
C ARG A 111 5.47 -9.41 -6.97
N GLN A 112 6.38 -8.77 -6.27
CA GLN A 112 6.33 -8.67 -4.80
C GLN A 112 6.12 -7.22 -4.42
N PHE A 113 5.24 -6.97 -3.46
CA PHE A 113 4.94 -5.65 -2.94
C PHE A 113 5.26 -5.63 -1.46
N PHE A 114 5.90 -4.56 -1.03
CA PHE A 114 6.37 -4.37 0.32
C PHE A 114 5.85 -3.06 0.89
N GLN A 115 5.57 -3.08 2.18
CA GLN A 115 5.23 -1.92 2.99
C GLN A 115 6.21 -1.81 4.15
N GLY A 116 6.41 -0.62 4.68
CA GLY A 116 7.31 -0.45 5.82
C GLY A 116 7.61 0.98 6.18
N ARG A 117 8.75 1.22 6.83
CA ARG A 117 9.19 2.53 7.31
C ARG A 117 10.68 2.75 7.07
N VAL A 118 11.09 4.02 7.15
CA VAL A 118 12.50 4.42 7.20
C VAL A 118 12.95 4.46 8.66
N SER A 119 14.04 3.77 8.95
CA SER A 119 14.63 3.74 10.29
C SER A 119 15.04 5.15 10.74
N GLY A 120 14.67 5.54 11.96
CA GLY A 120 14.95 6.86 12.51
C GLY A 120 13.92 7.94 12.17
N ASP A 121 12.84 7.62 11.46
CA ASP A 121 11.69 8.51 11.25
C ASP A 121 10.37 7.81 11.55
N ASP A 122 9.80 8.08 12.72
CA ASP A 122 8.54 7.51 13.20
C ASP A 122 7.30 8.00 12.45
N ASN A 123 7.44 8.99 11.56
CA ASN A 123 6.37 9.47 10.66
C ASN A 123 6.56 9.01 9.22
N SER A 124 7.63 8.26 8.94
CA SER A 124 7.92 7.77 7.60
C SER A 124 7.03 6.60 7.19
N TRP A 125 6.96 6.37 5.89
CA TRP A 125 6.47 5.11 5.32
C TRP A 125 7.22 4.81 4.03
N ALA A 126 7.28 3.53 3.67
CA ALA A 126 7.87 3.03 2.44
C ALA A 126 6.91 2.04 1.77
N ARG A 127 6.86 2.10 0.44
CA ARG A 127 6.06 1.23 -0.44
C ARG A 127 6.94 0.85 -1.62
N ILE A 128 7.45 -0.38 -1.60
CA ILE A 128 8.42 -0.89 -2.58
C ILE A 128 7.77 -2.02 -3.37
N SER A 129 8.04 -2.07 -4.67
CA SER A 129 7.62 -3.12 -5.58
C SER A 129 8.87 -3.74 -6.21
N LEU A 130 8.84 -5.05 -6.38
CA LEU A 130 9.87 -5.82 -7.04
C LEU A 130 9.26 -6.62 -8.21
N ASP A 131 9.87 -6.50 -9.39
CA ASP A 131 9.49 -7.20 -10.62
C ASP A 131 10.74 -7.84 -11.24
N GLY A 132 10.93 -9.13 -10.98
CA GLY A 132 12.25 -9.77 -11.15
C GLY A 132 13.25 -9.11 -10.19
N ASP A 133 14.30 -8.50 -10.75
CA ASP A 133 15.24 -7.71 -9.95
C ASP A 133 14.82 -6.21 -9.93
N ALA A 134 14.04 -5.74 -10.91
CA ALA A 134 13.70 -4.33 -11.02
C ALA A 134 12.88 -3.85 -9.82
N LEU A 135 13.32 -2.75 -9.21
CA LEU A 135 12.71 -2.17 -8.02
C LEU A 135 12.03 -0.86 -8.37
N SER A 136 10.82 -0.63 -7.89
CA SER A 136 10.13 0.66 -7.97
C SER A 136 9.42 0.96 -6.66
N GLY A 137 9.02 2.19 -6.42
CA GLY A 137 8.28 2.51 -5.21
C GLY A 137 8.27 3.97 -4.83
N HIS A 138 7.78 4.23 -3.63
CA HIS A 138 7.79 5.54 -2.99
C HIS A 138 8.15 5.40 -1.52
N LEU A 139 8.82 6.41 -0.98
CA LEU A 139 9.04 6.55 0.45
C LEU A 139 8.76 7.99 0.87
N TYR A 140 8.08 8.16 1.99
CA TYR A 140 7.92 9.43 2.66
C TYR A 140 8.83 9.44 3.87
N ALA A 141 9.77 10.38 3.94
CA ALA A 141 10.73 10.47 5.02
C ALA A 141 11.12 11.93 5.26
N TRP A 142 11.20 12.31 6.53
CA TRP A 142 11.56 13.65 7.00
C TRP A 142 10.77 14.79 6.34
N GLY A 143 9.50 14.54 6.03
CA GLY A 143 8.60 15.51 5.40
C GLY A 143 8.59 15.49 3.88
N GLU A 144 9.43 14.67 3.24
CA GLU A 144 9.58 14.62 1.78
C GLU A 144 9.08 13.30 1.20
N LEU A 145 8.40 13.37 0.06
CA LEU A 145 8.01 12.21 -0.73
C LEU A 145 9.00 11.98 -1.87
N LEU A 146 9.55 10.78 -1.91
CA LEU A 146 10.62 10.39 -2.80
C LEU A 146 10.18 9.16 -3.60
N ALA A 147 10.36 9.20 -4.92
CA ALA A 147 10.11 8.07 -5.81
C ALA A 147 11.40 7.27 -6.00
N VAL A 148 11.28 5.95 -5.89
CA VAL A 148 12.36 4.98 -6.06
C VAL A 148 12.18 4.27 -7.39
N SER A 149 13.23 4.16 -8.20
CA SER A 149 13.22 3.27 -9.37
C SER A 149 14.62 2.74 -9.70
N TRP A 150 14.71 1.44 -9.98
CA TRP A 150 15.88 0.70 -10.42
C TRP A 150 15.47 -0.30 -11.51
N GLN A 151 16.23 -0.34 -12.61
CA GLN A 151 16.07 -1.32 -13.68
C GLN A 151 17.33 -2.20 -13.66
N GLY A 152 17.20 -3.51 -13.49
CA GLY A 152 18.33 -4.41 -13.29
C GLY A 152 19.46 -4.29 -14.34
N ASN A 153 20.68 -4.02 -13.84
CA ASN A 153 22.04 -4.03 -14.40
C ASN A 153 22.32 -3.88 -15.93
N THR A 154 23.16 -2.90 -16.30
CA THR A 154 24.41 -3.11 -17.10
C THR A 154 25.45 -2.02 -16.74
N ASP A 155 26.67 -2.45 -16.36
CA ASP A 155 27.89 -1.67 -16.04
C ASP A 155 27.99 -0.90 -14.71
N SER A 156 28.54 -1.59 -13.71
CA SER A 156 29.28 -1.08 -12.54
C SER A 156 28.64 0.05 -11.72
N ARG A 157 28.08 -0.37 -10.58
CA ARG A 157 27.33 0.35 -9.53
C ARG A 157 25.83 0.27 -9.78
N ASN A 158 25.13 -0.43 -8.89
CA ASN A 158 23.67 -0.58 -8.85
C ASN A 158 22.97 0.77 -8.68
N ARG A 159 22.99 1.60 -9.71
CA ARG A 159 22.49 2.98 -9.68
C ARG A 159 20.97 2.97 -9.75
N PHE A 160 20.30 3.31 -8.66
CA PHE A 160 18.87 3.59 -8.67
C PHE A 160 18.63 5.11 -8.76
N SER A 161 17.40 5.51 -9.06
CA SER A 161 16.98 6.91 -9.06
C SER A 161 16.06 7.10 -7.87
N LEU A 162 16.53 7.84 -6.85
CA LEU A 162 15.65 8.44 -5.85
C LEU A 162 15.41 9.88 -6.26
N LYS A 163 14.17 10.24 -6.59
CA LYS A 163 13.85 11.59 -7.02
C LYS A 163 12.69 12.15 -6.21
N PRO A 164 12.78 13.41 -5.74
CA PRO A 164 11.58 14.15 -5.39
C PRO A 164 10.57 14.03 -6.54
N LEU A 165 9.29 13.84 -6.24
CA LEU A 165 8.25 13.82 -7.29
C LEU A 165 8.14 15.12 -8.10
N SER A 166 8.86 16.17 -7.70
CA SER A 166 9.03 17.41 -8.45
C SER A 166 9.99 17.28 -9.64
N GLU A 167 10.72 16.16 -9.79
CA GLU A 167 11.72 15.97 -10.84
C GLU A 167 11.20 15.22 -12.10
N LYS A 168 11.74 15.62 -13.26
CA LYS A 168 11.06 15.58 -14.57
C LYS A 168 11.30 14.29 -15.36
N ALA A 169 10.24 13.49 -15.62
CA ALA A 169 10.31 12.29 -16.48
C ALA A 169 9.22 12.18 -17.58
N LEU A 170 8.11 12.92 -17.47
CA LEU A 170 7.02 12.97 -18.48
C LEU A 170 6.82 14.39 -18.99
N THR A 171 6.36 14.56 -20.23
CA THR A 171 6.19 15.87 -20.88
C THR A 171 5.07 16.74 -20.31
N ARG A 172 4.08 16.14 -19.62
CA ARG A 172 2.96 16.85 -18.98
C ARG A 172 3.25 17.03 -17.48
N TYR A 173 3.63 18.26 -17.10
CA TYR A 173 4.07 18.63 -15.74
C TYR A 173 3.00 19.31 -14.89
N SER A 174 1.93 19.78 -15.53
CA SER A 174 0.74 20.25 -14.84
C SER A 174 -0.51 19.93 -15.65
N GLY A 175 -1.59 19.61 -14.97
CA GLY A 175 -2.89 19.42 -15.58
C GLY A 175 -4.00 19.84 -14.63
N TYR A 176 -5.18 20.08 -15.19
CA TYR A 176 -6.38 20.34 -14.41
C TYR A 176 -7.18 19.05 -14.24
N ASP A 177 -7.81 18.91 -13.10
CA ASP A 177 -8.89 17.94 -12.91
C ASP A 177 -10.27 18.60 -13.15
N LYS A 178 -11.28 17.78 -13.36
CA LYS A 178 -12.69 18.14 -13.29
C LYS A 178 -13.43 17.15 -12.37
N VAL A 179 -14.51 17.60 -11.74
CA VAL A 179 -15.41 16.74 -10.97
C VAL A 179 -16.83 16.72 -11.52
N LEU A 180 -17.52 15.60 -11.34
CA LEU A 180 -18.94 15.48 -11.64
C LEU A 180 -19.75 15.13 -10.38
N VAL A 181 -20.95 15.68 -10.26
CA VAL A 181 -21.89 15.33 -9.20
C VAL A 181 -22.87 14.28 -9.72
N ALA A 182 -22.88 13.11 -9.08
CA ALA A 182 -23.82 12.06 -9.44
C ALA A 182 -25.26 12.44 -9.03
N PRO A 183 -26.29 12.05 -9.81
CA PRO A 183 -27.68 12.28 -9.42
C PRO A 183 -27.98 11.71 -8.04
N VAL A 184 -28.62 12.50 -7.18
CA VAL A 184 -28.98 12.09 -5.83
C VAL A 184 -30.00 10.97 -5.92
N LYS A 185 -29.65 9.76 -5.45
CA LYS A 185 -30.67 8.76 -5.13
C LYS A 185 -31.44 9.28 -3.90
N PRO A 186 -32.78 9.21 -3.86
CA PRO A 186 -33.52 9.52 -2.64
C PRO A 186 -33.12 8.50 -1.56
N ILE A 187 -32.17 8.87 -0.72
CA ILE A 187 -31.73 8.06 0.42
C ILE A 187 -32.79 8.23 1.52
N ARG A 188 -33.42 7.11 1.94
CA ARG A 188 -34.11 7.06 3.23
C ARG A 188 -33.04 7.31 4.29
N ARG A 189 -32.98 8.53 4.83
CA ARG A 189 -32.06 8.89 5.91
C ARG A 189 -32.41 8.08 7.15
N ASP A 190 -31.64 7.06 7.46
CA ASP A 190 -31.61 6.55 8.82
C ASP A 190 -30.85 7.59 9.67
N ARG A 191 -31.57 8.20 10.62
CA ARG A 191 -31.12 9.37 11.39
C ARG A 191 -30.35 8.94 12.64
N THR A 192 -29.31 8.13 12.47
CA THR A 192 -28.39 7.76 13.55
C THR A 192 -26.95 8.08 13.14
N PHE A 193 -26.70 9.34 12.78
CA PHE A 193 -25.34 9.88 12.75
C PHE A 193 -24.98 10.37 14.15
N THR A 194 -24.41 9.49 14.96
CA THR A 194 -23.61 9.90 16.12
C THR A 194 -22.42 10.68 15.56
N ALA A 195 -22.20 11.92 16.04
CA ALA A 195 -21.10 12.76 15.61
C ALA A 195 -19.79 11.94 15.60
N ALA A 196 -19.14 11.88 14.44
CA ALA A 196 -17.82 11.28 14.31
C ALA A 196 -16.92 11.94 15.35
N ARG A 197 -16.46 11.15 16.32
CA ARG A 197 -15.40 11.56 17.24
C ARG A 197 -14.27 12.10 16.36
N ALA A 198 -13.83 13.33 16.63
CA ALA A 198 -12.70 13.92 15.93
C ALA A 198 -11.57 12.88 15.86
N LEU A 199 -11.00 12.67 14.67
CA LEU A 199 -9.78 11.88 14.50
C LEU A 199 -8.67 12.57 15.29
N THR A 200 -8.59 12.27 16.58
CA THR A 200 -7.44 12.56 17.43
C THR A 200 -6.55 11.33 17.40
N ASP A 201 -6.18 10.89 16.20
CA ASP A 201 -4.86 10.35 15.87
C ASP A 201 -4.91 9.88 14.41
N ALA A 202 -4.17 10.54 13.52
CA ALA A 202 -3.88 10.00 12.20
C ALA A 202 -2.90 8.79 12.26
N SER A 203 -2.64 8.26 13.47
CA SER A 203 -1.70 7.17 13.73
C SER A 203 -2.35 5.77 13.65
N THR A 204 -3.67 5.65 13.85
CA THR A 204 -4.37 4.35 13.83
C THR A 204 -5.11 4.12 12.52
N VAL A 205 -4.68 3.14 11.74
CA VAL A 205 -5.38 2.68 10.54
C VAL A 205 -6.48 1.71 10.94
N ASN A 206 -7.76 2.11 10.83
CA ASN A 206 -8.87 1.34 11.37
C ASN A 206 -9.85 0.83 10.31
N ARG A 207 -9.70 1.27 9.05
CA ARG A 207 -10.59 0.91 7.94
C ARG A 207 -9.78 0.59 6.70
N VAL A 208 -10.36 -0.23 5.82
CA VAL A 208 -9.77 -0.59 4.53
C VAL A 208 -10.74 -0.25 3.41
N LEU A 209 -10.28 0.57 2.47
CA LEU A 209 -10.94 0.88 1.21
C LEU A 209 -10.69 -0.25 0.22
N GLN A 210 -11.77 -0.86 -0.28
CA GLN A 210 -11.69 -1.79 -1.39
C GLN A 210 -11.51 -1.00 -2.70
N LEU A 211 -10.52 -1.37 -3.50
CA LEU A 211 -10.22 -0.74 -4.80
C LEU A 211 -10.21 -1.82 -5.89
N ALA A 212 -10.84 -1.55 -7.02
CA ALA A 212 -10.60 -2.28 -8.26
C ALA A 212 -10.00 -1.34 -9.30
N ILE A 213 -9.13 -1.88 -10.16
CA ILE A 213 -8.48 -1.10 -11.21
C ILE A 213 -8.71 -1.71 -12.59
N VAL A 214 -8.82 -0.86 -13.60
CA VAL A 214 -8.78 -1.25 -15.00
C VAL A 214 -7.70 -0.43 -15.68
N VAL A 215 -6.95 -1.06 -16.58
CA VAL A 215 -5.97 -0.41 -17.45
C VAL A 215 -6.43 -0.58 -18.88
N ASP A 216 -6.72 0.53 -19.56
CA ASP A 216 -7.08 0.51 -20.98
C ASP A 216 -5.85 0.21 -21.86
N SER A 217 -6.09 -0.17 -23.12
CA SER A 217 -4.99 -0.64 -23.97
C SER A 217 -4.01 0.48 -24.32
N ARG A 218 -4.48 1.73 -24.40
CA ARG A 218 -3.63 2.90 -24.68
C ARG A 218 -2.71 3.26 -23.53
N PHE A 219 -3.21 3.19 -22.29
CA PHE A 219 -2.37 3.36 -21.10
C PHE A 219 -1.30 2.27 -21.07
N ASP A 220 -1.69 1.04 -21.35
CA ASP A 220 -0.78 -0.09 -21.41
C ASP A 220 0.30 0.07 -22.49
N ASP A 221 -0.06 0.53 -23.68
CA ASP A 221 0.86 0.83 -24.78
C ASP A 221 1.87 1.94 -24.43
N ILE A 222 1.42 3.00 -23.72
CA ILE A 222 2.30 4.08 -23.24
C ILE A 222 3.39 3.54 -22.32
N TYR A 223 3.08 2.50 -21.54
CA TYR A 223 4.04 1.81 -20.69
C TYR A 223 4.58 0.52 -21.33
N GLN A 224 4.56 0.41 -22.67
CA GLN A 224 5.16 -0.69 -23.43
C GLN A 224 4.66 -2.08 -22.98
N GLY A 225 3.36 -2.20 -22.74
CA GLY A 225 2.73 -3.43 -22.25
C GLY A 225 2.87 -3.67 -20.74
N LYS A 226 3.36 -2.67 -19.99
CA LYS A 226 3.52 -2.68 -18.52
C LYS A 226 2.56 -1.73 -17.81
N GLY A 227 1.43 -1.38 -18.42
CA GLY A 227 0.46 -0.46 -17.82
C GLY A 227 -0.12 -0.99 -16.52
N LEU A 228 -0.51 -2.26 -16.49
CA LEU A 228 -1.02 -2.91 -15.26
C LEU A 228 0.04 -2.97 -14.16
N SER A 229 1.27 -3.29 -14.52
CA SER A 229 2.43 -3.22 -13.62
C SER A 229 2.61 -1.83 -13.01
N LYS A 230 2.51 -0.77 -13.84
CA LYS A 230 2.57 0.61 -13.36
C LYS A 230 1.39 0.96 -12.44
N ALA A 231 0.19 0.48 -12.76
CA ALA A 231 -1.00 0.66 -11.94
C ALA A 231 -0.86 0.02 -10.55
N TYR A 232 -0.27 -1.17 -10.44
CA TYR A 232 0.05 -1.78 -9.15
C TYR A 232 1.03 -0.94 -8.31
N ASP A 233 2.06 -0.38 -8.92
CA ASP A 233 3.00 0.50 -8.19
C ASP A 233 2.31 1.75 -7.66
N ILE A 234 1.34 2.29 -8.41
CA ILE A 234 0.52 3.42 -7.98
C ILE A 234 -0.36 3.01 -6.80
N VAL A 235 -1.05 1.87 -6.88
CA VAL A 235 -1.90 1.36 -5.79
C VAL A 235 -1.10 1.12 -4.51
N ASN A 236 0.09 0.53 -4.61
CA ASN A 236 0.94 0.32 -3.44
C ASN A 236 1.34 1.66 -2.79
N ALA A 237 1.65 2.68 -3.59
CA ALA A 237 1.97 4.01 -3.08
C ALA A 237 0.75 4.77 -2.52
N LEU A 238 -0.42 4.61 -3.13
CA LEU A 238 -1.69 5.16 -2.64
C LEU A 238 -2.01 4.64 -1.24
N ASP A 239 -1.81 3.35 -0.99
CA ASP A 239 -1.99 2.75 0.33
C ASP A 239 -1.14 3.48 1.39
N GLY A 240 0.15 3.71 1.13
CA GLY A 240 1.02 4.46 2.03
C GLY A 240 0.53 5.89 2.31
N LEU A 241 0.14 6.62 1.26
CA LEU A 241 -0.38 7.97 1.39
C LEU A 241 -1.69 8.01 2.20
N TYR A 242 -2.64 7.12 1.92
CA TYR A 242 -3.96 7.12 2.55
C TYR A 242 -3.91 6.67 4.00
N GLN A 243 -3.05 5.70 4.33
CA GLN A 243 -2.80 5.33 5.72
C GLN A 243 -2.28 6.55 6.50
N ALA A 244 -1.28 7.25 5.96
CA ALA A 244 -0.68 8.42 6.62
C ALA A 244 -1.60 9.64 6.70
N GLN A 245 -2.46 9.87 5.70
CA GLN A 245 -3.29 11.08 5.63
C GLN A 245 -4.69 10.91 6.22
N PHE A 246 -5.24 9.70 6.22
CA PHE A 246 -6.62 9.41 6.60
C PHE A 246 -6.79 8.28 7.61
N GLY A 247 -5.75 7.49 7.93
CA GLY A 247 -5.92 6.25 8.70
C GLY A 247 -6.75 5.20 7.94
N LEU A 248 -6.66 5.21 6.60
CA LEU A 248 -7.40 4.35 5.69
C LEU A 248 -6.41 3.53 4.85
N ALA A 249 -6.41 2.21 5.00
CA ALA A 249 -5.65 1.35 4.10
C ALA A 249 -6.37 1.17 2.77
N VAL A 250 -5.64 0.79 1.74
CA VAL A 250 -6.20 0.42 0.43
C VAL A 250 -5.95 -1.07 0.21
N GLN A 251 -6.99 -1.80 -0.21
CA GLN A 251 -6.88 -3.19 -0.63
C GLN A 251 -7.41 -3.35 -2.05
N LEU A 252 -6.55 -3.83 -2.94
CA LEU A 252 -6.90 -4.18 -4.30
C LEU A 252 -7.70 -5.49 -4.31
N THR A 253 -8.93 -5.43 -4.79
CA THR A 253 -9.84 -6.58 -4.84
C THR A 253 -9.95 -7.19 -6.23
N ALA A 254 -9.72 -6.40 -7.28
CA ALA A 254 -9.76 -6.85 -8.67
C ALA A 254 -8.91 -5.94 -9.55
N SER A 255 -8.40 -6.50 -10.63
CA SER A 255 -7.57 -5.77 -11.60
C SER A 255 -7.71 -6.36 -12.98
N ARG A 256 -7.81 -5.51 -14.00
CA ARG A 256 -7.91 -5.97 -15.39
C ARG A 256 -7.13 -5.11 -16.35
N ARG A 257 -6.40 -5.76 -17.26
CA ARG A 257 -5.78 -5.15 -18.42
C ARG A 257 -6.64 -5.41 -19.64
N LEU A 258 -6.93 -4.36 -20.40
CA LEU A 258 -7.60 -4.46 -21.69
C LEU A 258 -6.57 -4.52 -22.82
N THR A 259 -6.97 -5.12 -23.93
CA THR A 259 -6.25 -5.15 -25.21
C THR A 259 -7.08 -4.41 -26.24
N ASN A 260 -6.47 -4.04 -27.37
CA ASN A 260 -7.19 -3.36 -28.45
C ASN A 260 -8.46 -4.10 -28.91
N ASP A 261 -8.49 -5.43 -28.79
CA ASP A 261 -9.63 -6.25 -29.20
C ASP A 261 -10.83 -6.18 -28.24
N ASN A 262 -10.61 -5.78 -26.98
CA ASN A 262 -11.64 -5.78 -25.94
C ASN A 262 -11.73 -4.46 -25.15
N ASP A 263 -11.08 -3.40 -25.65
CA ASP A 263 -11.07 -2.07 -25.04
C ASP A 263 -12.20 -1.19 -25.62
N PRO A 264 -13.30 -0.95 -24.88
CA PRO A 264 -14.37 -0.06 -25.32
C PRO A 264 -13.95 1.43 -25.31
N PHE A 265 -12.81 1.75 -24.71
CA PHE A 265 -12.30 3.12 -24.58
C PHE A 265 -11.30 3.49 -25.69
N LEU A 266 -10.85 2.52 -26.50
CA LEU A 266 -9.77 2.68 -27.48
C LEU A 266 -9.94 3.89 -28.41
N HIS A 267 -11.17 4.19 -28.81
CA HIS A 267 -11.50 5.26 -29.76
C HIS A 267 -12.16 6.48 -29.11
N LEU A 268 -12.14 6.58 -27.79
CA LEU A 268 -12.67 7.72 -27.05
C LEU A 268 -11.54 8.73 -26.78
N ASP A 269 -11.59 9.88 -27.45
CA ASP A 269 -10.65 11.00 -27.27
C ASP A 269 -11.37 12.34 -27.24
N GLY A 270 -10.63 13.38 -26.83
CA GLY A 270 -11.06 14.78 -26.81
C GLY A 270 -11.95 15.15 -25.62
N ASN A 271 -12.49 14.17 -24.90
CA ASN A 271 -13.34 14.39 -23.73
C ASN A 271 -13.28 13.24 -22.72
N ILE A 272 -12.58 13.46 -21.61
CA ILE A 272 -12.43 12.48 -20.53
C ILE A 272 -13.77 12.15 -19.82
N GLU A 273 -14.76 13.04 -19.90
CA GLU A 273 -16.11 12.76 -19.36
C GLU A 273 -16.82 11.65 -20.13
N THR A 274 -16.60 11.55 -21.44
CA THR A 274 -17.12 10.43 -22.24
C THR A 274 -16.49 9.12 -21.77
N VAL A 275 -15.18 9.12 -21.51
CA VAL A 275 -14.45 7.94 -21.00
C VAL A 275 -14.98 7.52 -19.63
N LEU A 276 -15.15 8.45 -18.69
CA LEU A 276 -15.67 8.13 -17.36
C LEU A 276 -17.11 7.58 -17.40
N ARG A 277 -17.97 8.14 -18.27
CA ARG A 277 -19.33 7.65 -18.46
C ARG A 277 -19.35 6.24 -19.06
N GLU A 278 -18.51 5.98 -20.05
CA GLU A 278 -18.37 4.63 -20.61
C GLU A 278 -17.79 3.65 -19.59
N PHE A 279 -16.82 4.07 -18.78
CA PHE A 279 -16.26 3.22 -17.73
C PHE A 279 -17.32 2.83 -16.69
N ARG A 280 -18.23 3.75 -16.34
CA ARG A 280 -19.41 3.42 -15.54
C ARG A 280 -20.29 2.36 -16.21
N HIS A 281 -20.50 2.42 -17.53
CA HIS A 281 -21.28 1.40 -18.25
C HIS A 281 -20.56 0.05 -18.22
N TYR A 282 -19.25 0.04 -18.47
CA TYR A 282 -18.38 -1.13 -18.39
C TYR A 282 -18.45 -1.82 -17.01
N VAL A 283 -18.25 -1.07 -15.92
CA VAL A 283 -18.31 -1.59 -14.53
C VAL A 283 -19.68 -2.20 -14.21
N ARG A 284 -20.77 -1.59 -14.70
CA ARG A 284 -22.13 -2.12 -14.46
C ARG A 284 -22.45 -3.37 -15.25
N ALA A 285 -21.83 -3.55 -16.42
CA ALA A 285 -22.04 -4.71 -17.28
C ALA A 285 -21.24 -5.93 -16.81
N ASP A 286 -20.19 -5.71 -16.03
CA ASP A 286 -19.29 -6.75 -15.54
C ASP A 286 -19.69 -7.27 -14.15
N ALA A 287 -19.81 -8.59 -14.01
CA ALA A 287 -20.26 -9.22 -12.75
C ALA A 287 -19.22 -9.11 -11.61
N GLU A 288 -17.92 -9.15 -11.94
CA GLU A 288 -16.84 -9.01 -10.95
C GLU A 288 -16.78 -7.57 -10.43
N PHE A 289 -16.80 -6.59 -11.34
CA PHE A 289 -16.69 -5.18 -10.96
C PHE A 289 -17.95 -4.61 -10.31
N SER A 290 -19.14 -5.01 -10.78
CA SER A 290 -20.40 -4.56 -10.16
C SER A 290 -20.62 -5.09 -8.73
N ALA A 291 -19.93 -6.18 -8.35
CA ALA A 291 -19.96 -6.73 -6.99
C ALA A 291 -19.08 -5.94 -6.01
N ASN A 292 -18.08 -5.20 -6.50
CA ASN A 292 -17.22 -4.39 -5.64
C ASN A 292 -18.00 -3.18 -5.11
N LYS A 293 -17.91 -2.98 -3.79
CA LYS A 293 -18.64 -1.93 -3.07
C LYS A 293 -17.78 -0.69 -2.79
N GLY A 294 -16.47 -0.77 -2.98
CA GLY A 294 -15.53 0.33 -2.79
C GLY A 294 -15.44 1.23 -4.03
N VAL A 295 -14.23 1.55 -4.46
CA VAL A 295 -13.96 2.41 -5.63
C VAL A 295 -13.44 1.58 -6.81
N MET A 296 -13.78 2.00 -8.03
CA MET A 296 -13.20 1.48 -9.27
C MET A 296 -12.46 2.61 -9.99
N HIS A 297 -11.23 2.35 -10.38
CA HIS A 297 -10.39 3.37 -11.01
C HIS A 297 -9.89 2.89 -12.37
N LEU A 298 -10.09 3.72 -13.40
CA LEU A 298 -9.56 3.49 -14.74
C LEU A 298 -8.27 4.27 -14.95
N PHE A 299 -7.20 3.57 -15.27
CA PHE A 299 -6.00 4.18 -15.86
C PHE A 299 -6.17 4.18 -17.37
N SER A 300 -6.31 5.36 -17.96
CA SER A 300 -6.66 5.52 -19.38
C SER A 300 -5.62 6.31 -20.16
N GLY A 301 -5.22 5.83 -21.33
CA GLY A 301 -4.37 6.56 -22.27
C GLY A 301 -5.13 7.63 -23.08
N ALA A 302 -6.41 7.86 -22.79
CA ALA A 302 -7.23 8.86 -23.46
C ALA A 302 -6.63 10.27 -23.37
N GLN A 303 -6.76 11.02 -24.45
CA GLN A 303 -6.38 12.43 -24.47
C GLN A 303 -7.63 13.31 -24.33
N ASP A 304 -7.45 14.46 -23.69
CA ASP A 304 -8.49 15.47 -23.53
C ASP A 304 -8.03 16.78 -24.18
N ASP A 305 -8.88 17.37 -25.02
CA ASP A 305 -8.58 18.59 -25.79
C ASP A 305 -8.42 19.83 -24.90
N THR A 306 -8.96 19.77 -23.67
CA THR A 306 -8.93 20.84 -22.68
C THR A 306 -7.89 20.62 -21.56
N ASN A 307 -7.00 19.63 -21.74
CA ASN A 307 -5.93 19.28 -20.79
C ASN A 307 -6.45 18.82 -19.41
N ILE A 308 -7.65 18.22 -19.37
CA ILE A 308 -8.11 17.52 -18.19
C ILE A 308 -7.34 16.20 -18.05
N ILE A 309 -6.72 15.97 -16.89
CA ILE A 309 -5.84 14.81 -16.64
C ILE A 309 -6.51 13.72 -15.78
N GLY A 310 -7.60 14.04 -15.11
CA GLY A 310 -8.38 13.14 -14.29
C GLY A 310 -9.85 13.57 -14.28
N LEU A 311 -10.72 12.66 -13.87
CA LEU A 311 -12.12 12.98 -13.62
C LEU A 311 -12.73 11.96 -12.67
N SER A 312 -13.52 12.46 -11.73
CA SER A 312 -14.18 11.62 -10.74
C SER A 312 -15.63 12.04 -10.48
N TRP A 313 -16.44 11.08 -10.05
CA TRP A 313 -17.72 11.39 -9.43
C TRP A 313 -17.53 11.64 -7.94
N ILE A 314 -17.92 12.83 -7.49
CA ILE A 314 -17.71 13.22 -6.10
C ILE A 314 -18.70 12.56 -5.14
N ASN A 315 -18.19 12.14 -3.98
CA ASN A 315 -18.98 11.59 -2.87
C ASN A 315 -19.86 10.39 -3.29
N THR A 316 -19.21 9.43 -3.95
CA THR A 316 -19.87 8.25 -4.52
C THR A 316 -19.37 6.93 -3.97
N LEU A 317 -18.54 6.94 -2.92
CA LEU A 317 -18.19 5.74 -2.18
C LEU A 317 -19.46 4.91 -1.85
N CYS A 318 -19.39 3.60 -1.98
CA CYS A 318 -20.51 2.66 -1.82
C CYS A 318 -21.61 2.70 -2.90
N ARG A 319 -21.50 3.53 -3.95
CA ARG A 319 -22.50 3.58 -5.04
C ARG A 319 -22.31 2.49 -6.09
N THR A 320 -22.83 1.29 -5.81
CA THR A 320 -22.79 0.11 -6.71
C THR A 320 -23.60 0.27 -8.01
N ASP A 321 -24.23 1.41 -8.26
CA ASP A 321 -24.81 1.75 -9.57
C ASP A 321 -23.79 2.37 -10.55
N GLY A 322 -22.50 2.05 -10.35
CA GLY A 322 -21.36 2.40 -11.20
C GLY A 322 -20.91 3.85 -11.09
N TYR A 323 -21.35 4.60 -10.07
CA TYR A 323 -20.91 5.97 -9.86
C TYR A 323 -19.68 6.08 -8.96
N ASN A 324 -19.30 5.00 -8.28
CA ASN A 324 -18.07 4.87 -7.51
C ASN A 324 -16.81 4.72 -8.40
N VAL A 325 -16.82 5.38 -9.56
CA VAL A 325 -15.76 5.30 -10.57
C VAL A 325 -14.98 6.61 -10.67
N SER A 326 -13.70 6.49 -11.03
CA SER A 326 -12.80 7.60 -11.39
C SER A 326 -11.89 7.19 -12.55
N VAL A 327 -11.28 8.17 -13.21
CA VAL A 327 -10.31 7.96 -14.29
C VAL A 327 -9.10 8.87 -14.12
N SER A 328 -7.90 8.35 -14.37
CA SER A 328 -6.66 9.13 -14.46
C SER A 328 -5.89 8.81 -15.75
N THR A 329 -5.33 9.86 -16.36
CA THR A 329 -4.46 9.77 -17.54
C THR A 329 -2.98 9.73 -17.15
N PRO A 330 -2.06 9.33 -18.05
CA PRO A 330 -0.63 9.37 -17.79
C PRO A 330 -0.11 10.77 -17.42
N PHE A 331 0.57 10.85 -16.29
CA PHE A 331 1.01 12.09 -15.66
C PHE A 331 2.29 11.86 -14.83
N ALA A 332 3.12 12.89 -14.70
CA ALA A 332 4.39 12.81 -13.96
C ALA A 332 4.20 12.38 -12.51
N GLN A 333 3.15 12.87 -11.85
CA GLN A 333 2.80 12.55 -10.47
C GLN A 333 1.58 11.63 -10.41
N GLN A 334 1.62 10.52 -11.15
CA GLN A 334 0.48 9.61 -11.30
C GLN A 334 -0.13 9.16 -9.95
N MET A 335 0.70 9.00 -8.92
CA MET A 335 0.22 8.64 -7.59
C MET A 335 -0.64 9.76 -6.98
N LEU A 336 -0.20 11.01 -7.05
CA LEU A 336 -0.96 12.16 -6.53
C LEU A 336 -2.23 12.41 -7.34
N LEU A 337 -2.19 12.19 -8.66
CA LEU A 337 -3.37 12.25 -9.51
C LEU A 337 -4.39 11.17 -9.13
N ALA A 338 -3.99 9.90 -9.02
CA ALA A 338 -4.92 8.86 -8.60
C ALA A 338 -5.47 9.11 -7.17
N ALA A 339 -4.65 9.67 -6.28
CA ALA A 339 -5.07 10.09 -4.94
C ALA A 339 -6.11 11.23 -4.99
N HIS A 340 -5.94 12.19 -5.89
CA HIS A 340 -6.90 13.26 -6.13
C HIS A 340 -8.25 12.70 -6.56
N GLU A 341 -8.25 11.85 -7.59
CA GLU A 341 -9.49 11.31 -8.17
C GLU A 341 -10.26 10.39 -7.21
N ILE A 342 -9.54 9.54 -6.48
CA ILE A 342 -10.16 8.67 -5.47
C ILE A 342 -10.59 9.52 -4.25
N GLY A 343 -9.85 10.58 -3.91
CA GLY A 343 -10.23 11.56 -2.91
C GLY A 343 -11.60 12.20 -3.20
N HIS A 344 -11.89 12.50 -4.46
CA HIS A 344 -13.22 12.92 -4.89
C HIS A 344 -14.29 11.85 -4.66
N ASN A 345 -14.04 10.58 -5.00
CA ASN A 345 -15.01 9.50 -4.70
C ASN A 345 -15.30 9.40 -3.19
N LEU A 346 -14.29 9.68 -2.34
CA LEU A 346 -14.39 9.75 -0.88
C LEU A 346 -15.03 11.05 -0.36
N GLY A 347 -15.37 11.99 -1.23
CA GLY A 347 -16.12 13.20 -0.89
C GLY A 347 -15.31 14.48 -0.77
N ALA A 348 -14.00 14.45 -0.98
CA ALA A 348 -13.20 15.68 -1.05
C ALA A 348 -13.65 16.55 -2.24
N VAL A 349 -13.70 17.85 -2.03
CA VAL A 349 -13.86 18.87 -3.08
C VAL A 349 -12.50 19.48 -3.39
N HIS A 350 -12.41 20.28 -4.45
CA HIS A 350 -11.21 21.07 -4.68
C HIS A 350 -10.97 22.09 -3.57
N ASP A 351 -9.69 22.34 -3.27
CA ASP A 351 -9.26 23.24 -2.19
C ASP A 351 -9.53 24.73 -2.48
N ASP A 352 -9.79 25.09 -3.75
CA ASP A 352 -10.24 26.42 -4.16
C ASP A 352 -11.77 26.57 -4.19
N SER A 353 -12.51 25.50 -3.87
CA SER A 353 -13.96 25.57 -3.82
C SER A 353 -14.44 26.47 -2.69
N ALA A 354 -15.64 27.05 -2.83
CA ALA A 354 -16.22 27.91 -1.79
C ALA A 354 -16.47 27.20 -0.43
N GLN A 355 -16.27 25.88 -0.36
CA GLN A 355 -16.41 25.07 0.86
C GLN A 355 -15.09 24.96 1.63
N CYS A 356 -13.96 25.33 1.03
CA CYS A 356 -12.63 25.21 1.60
C CYS A 356 -11.94 26.56 1.76
N ASP A 357 -11.03 26.63 2.74
CA ASP A 357 -10.03 27.69 2.83
C ASP A 357 -8.84 27.32 1.94
N VAL A 358 -8.29 28.31 1.23
CA VAL A 358 -7.42 28.07 0.08
C VAL A 358 -6.04 27.53 0.51
N GLU A 359 -5.77 26.24 0.22
CA GLU A 359 -4.44 25.63 0.32
C GLU A 359 -3.98 25.24 -1.11
N HIS A 360 -3.09 26.03 -1.71
CA HIS A 360 -2.83 26.04 -3.18
C HIS A 360 -1.91 24.91 -3.68
N ASP A 361 -1.36 24.11 -2.78
CA ASP A 361 -0.31 23.14 -3.07
C ASP A 361 -0.64 21.75 -2.51
N LYS A 362 -1.90 21.49 -2.15
CA LYS A 362 -2.32 20.20 -1.60
C LYS A 362 -2.85 19.28 -2.69
N VAL A 363 -3.02 18.01 -2.33
CA VAL A 363 -3.46 16.97 -3.26
C VAL A 363 -4.75 17.35 -3.96
N MET A 364 -5.70 18.04 -3.31
CA MET A 364 -6.99 18.43 -3.89
C MET A 364 -7.00 19.82 -4.53
N TRP A 365 -5.84 20.46 -4.72
CA TRP A 365 -5.78 21.64 -5.57
C TRP A 365 -6.13 21.26 -7.01
N PRO A 366 -7.01 22.00 -7.71
CA PRO A 366 -7.53 21.60 -9.04
C PRO A 366 -6.46 21.52 -10.13
N LYS A 367 -5.27 22.08 -9.89
CA LYS A 367 -4.13 22.00 -10.81
C LYS A 367 -2.97 21.22 -10.18
N ILE A 368 -2.88 19.93 -10.46
CA ILE A 368 -1.75 19.11 -9.99
C ILE A 368 -0.49 19.50 -10.78
N SER A 369 0.63 19.71 -10.08
CA SER A 369 1.90 20.16 -10.67
C SER A 369 3.12 19.75 -9.85
N SER A 370 4.33 20.09 -10.30
CA SER A 370 5.58 19.87 -9.54
C SER A 370 5.55 20.40 -8.11
N ASP A 371 4.70 21.40 -7.84
CA ASP A 371 4.61 22.09 -6.55
C ASP A 371 3.59 21.42 -5.62
N THR A 372 2.80 20.45 -6.11
CA THR A 372 1.82 19.72 -5.31
C THR A 372 2.52 18.88 -4.25
N GLN A 373 2.26 19.20 -2.99
CA GLN A 373 2.67 18.43 -1.83
C GLN A 373 1.86 17.15 -1.70
N SER A 374 2.50 16.10 -1.19
CA SER A 374 1.87 14.81 -0.88
C SER A 374 1.07 14.85 0.43
N ALA A 375 0.24 15.87 0.60
CA ALA A 375 -0.60 16.08 1.77
C ALA A 375 -1.99 16.58 1.35
N PHE A 376 -3.02 16.03 1.99
CA PHE A 376 -4.37 16.56 1.86
C PHE A 376 -4.55 17.76 2.79
N SER A 377 -5.28 18.78 2.31
CA SER A 377 -5.67 19.94 3.09
C SER A 377 -6.51 19.55 4.31
N SER A 378 -6.61 20.46 5.26
CA SER A 378 -7.52 20.29 6.40
C SER A 378 -8.99 20.17 5.95
N CYS A 379 -9.39 20.91 4.92
CA CYS A 379 -10.72 20.84 4.32
C CYS A 379 -11.01 19.45 3.71
N SER A 380 -10.07 18.94 2.92
CA SER A 380 -10.17 17.63 2.29
C SER A 380 -10.30 16.51 3.32
N LYS A 381 -9.51 16.56 4.40
CA LYS A 381 -9.62 15.61 5.51
C LYS A 381 -10.99 15.66 6.19
N ALA A 382 -11.53 16.86 6.41
CA ALA A 382 -12.87 17.03 6.98
C ALA A 382 -13.97 16.49 6.05
N ALA A 383 -13.85 16.69 4.74
CA ALA A 383 -14.81 16.22 3.74
C ALA A 383 -14.81 14.69 3.58
N VAL A 384 -13.65 14.04 3.71
CA VAL A 384 -13.50 12.58 3.61
C VAL A 384 -13.96 11.85 4.88
N LEU A 385 -13.83 12.48 6.05
CA LEU A 385 -14.10 11.86 7.35
C LEU A 385 -15.44 11.10 7.45
N PRO A 386 -16.59 11.60 6.96
CA PRO A 386 -17.86 10.88 7.02
C PRO A 386 -17.83 9.54 6.24
N ASN A 387 -17.05 9.49 5.16
CA ASN A 387 -16.96 8.34 4.26
C ASN A 387 -15.93 7.30 4.72
N LEU A 388 -14.99 7.66 5.60
CA LEU A 388 -14.07 6.68 6.21
C LEU A 388 -14.85 5.57 6.91
N ASN A 389 -15.95 5.92 7.56
CA ASN A 389 -16.78 4.97 8.30
C ASN A 389 -17.86 4.28 7.47
N ALA A 390 -17.93 4.52 6.16
CA ALA A 390 -18.98 3.99 5.30
C ALA A 390 -19.04 2.45 5.32
N ALA A 391 -20.24 1.87 5.22
CA ALA A 391 -20.47 0.43 5.42
C ALA A 391 -19.79 -0.48 4.38
N CYS A 392 -19.37 0.07 3.23
CA CYS A 392 -18.64 -0.71 2.22
C CYS A 392 -17.12 -0.81 2.49
N ASN A 393 -16.56 0.04 3.35
CA ASN A 393 -15.17 -0.15 3.80
C ASN A 393 -15.13 -1.31 4.79
N LEU A 394 -14.08 -2.12 4.74
CA LEU A 394 -13.87 -3.16 5.75
C LEU A 394 -13.37 -2.54 7.05
N ASP A 395 -13.65 -3.20 8.18
CA ASP A 395 -12.91 -2.92 9.41
C ASP A 395 -11.47 -3.44 9.24
N ASN A 396 -10.48 -2.67 9.70
CA ASN A 396 -9.11 -3.16 9.88
C ASN A 396 -8.96 -3.61 11.33
N ILE A 397 -8.78 -4.91 11.54
CA ILE A 397 -8.64 -5.50 12.88
C ILE A 397 -7.33 -6.29 12.90
N ASP A 398 -6.35 -5.78 13.64
CA ASP A 398 -5.10 -6.46 13.95
C ASP A 398 -5.40 -7.68 14.82
N VAL A 399 -5.23 -8.87 14.24
CA VAL A 399 -5.34 -10.15 14.92
C VAL A 399 -3.99 -10.84 14.90
N ALA A 400 -3.70 -11.61 15.94
CA ALA A 400 -2.44 -12.31 16.07
C ALA A 400 -2.65 -13.74 16.51
N VAL A 401 -1.77 -14.64 16.10
CA VAL A 401 -1.74 -16.02 16.58
C VAL A 401 -0.41 -16.36 17.22
N THR A 402 -0.47 -17.11 18.31
CA THR A 402 0.71 -17.73 18.92
C THR A 402 0.46 -19.21 19.15
N MET A 403 1.53 -20.01 19.12
CA MET A 403 1.48 -21.43 19.45
C MET A 403 2.37 -21.71 20.66
N THR A 404 1.85 -22.46 21.63
CA THR A 404 2.61 -22.97 22.77
C THR A 404 2.45 -24.47 22.86
N GLN A 405 3.54 -25.17 23.20
CA GLN A 405 3.49 -26.59 23.53
C GLN A 405 3.24 -26.71 25.04
N GLU A 406 2.05 -27.15 25.43
CA GLU A 406 1.67 -27.32 26.84
C GLU A 406 2.32 -28.58 27.43
N ASN A 407 2.41 -29.63 26.61
CA ASN A 407 3.15 -30.86 26.90
C ASN A 407 3.46 -31.62 25.60
N ALA A 408 4.02 -32.83 25.70
CA ALA A 408 4.43 -33.63 24.54
C ALA A 408 3.29 -33.94 23.55
N GLN A 409 2.02 -33.87 23.98
CA GLN A 409 0.86 -34.23 23.17
C GLN A 409 -0.12 -33.07 22.94
N GLU A 410 0.12 -31.90 23.51
CA GLU A 410 -0.83 -30.78 23.46
C GLU A 410 -0.17 -29.52 22.95
N ILE A 411 -0.74 -28.96 21.88
CA ILE A 411 -0.37 -27.65 21.35
C ILE A 411 -1.57 -26.72 21.51
N GLN A 412 -1.36 -25.62 22.20
CA GLN A 412 -2.33 -24.53 22.31
C GLN A 412 -2.08 -23.51 21.21
N ILE A 413 -3.12 -23.23 20.44
CA ILE A 413 -3.21 -22.15 19.47
C ILE A 413 -4.00 -21.03 20.13
N THR A 414 -3.39 -19.87 20.30
CA THR A 414 -4.02 -18.69 20.90
C THR A 414 -4.21 -17.64 19.83
N ALA A 415 -5.46 -17.34 19.48
CA ALA A 415 -5.82 -16.21 18.64
C ALA A 415 -6.13 -15.00 19.52
N ARG A 416 -5.67 -13.82 19.13
CA ARG A 416 -5.87 -12.58 19.90
C ARG A 416 -6.27 -11.43 18.99
N ASN A 417 -7.21 -10.62 19.44
CA ASN A 417 -7.51 -9.34 18.84
C ASN A 417 -6.64 -8.26 19.51
N LEU A 418 -5.68 -7.71 18.78
CA LEU A 418 -4.79 -6.64 19.25
C LEU A 418 -5.38 -5.24 19.07
N SER A 419 -6.50 -5.13 18.35
CA SER A 419 -7.20 -3.86 18.16
C SER A 419 -7.95 -3.41 19.42
N THR A 420 -8.17 -2.10 19.52
CA THR A 420 -8.83 -1.49 20.69
C THR A 420 -10.26 -1.00 20.40
N HIS A 421 -10.79 -1.22 19.18
CA HIS A 421 -11.99 -0.53 18.69
C HIS A 421 -13.10 -1.42 18.11
N ARG A 422 -12.79 -2.65 17.69
CA ARG A 422 -13.72 -3.54 16.98
C ARG A 422 -13.54 -4.99 17.42
N THR A 423 -14.64 -5.73 17.44
CA THR A 423 -14.66 -7.17 17.68
C THR A 423 -14.30 -7.90 16.38
N ALA A 424 -13.39 -8.87 16.46
CA ALA A 424 -13.08 -9.75 15.33
C ALA A 424 -14.12 -10.88 15.27
N HIS A 425 -14.83 -10.98 14.16
CA HIS A 425 -15.86 -12.00 13.93
C HIS A 425 -15.39 -13.01 12.87
N GLY A 426 -15.80 -14.27 13.02
CA GLY A 426 -15.55 -15.31 12.01
C GLY A 426 -14.05 -15.60 11.80
N LEU A 427 -13.27 -15.56 12.87
CA LEU A 427 -11.86 -15.88 12.88
C LEU A 427 -11.66 -17.39 12.97
N ALA A 428 -10.75 -17.94 12.17
CA ALA A 428 -10.34 -19.34 12.25
C ALA A 428 -8.82 -19.47 12.18
N SER A 429 -8.27 -20.52 12.78
CA SER A 429 -6.87 -20.94 12.60
C SER A 429 -6.81 -22.14 11.68
N GLN A 430 -5.92 -22.10 10.69
CA GLN A 430 -5.59 -23.20 9.81
C GLN A 430 -4.18 -23.72 10.11
N THR A 431 -4.11 -24.93 10.63
CA THR A 431 -2.87 -25.60 11.02
C THR A 431 -2.56 -26.70 10.02
N GLN A 432 -1.43 -26.56 9.32
CA GLN A 432 -0.93 -27.58 8.43
C GLN A 432 -0.16 -28.62 9.24
N LEU A 433 -0.64 -29.85 9.27
CA LEU A 433 0.07 -30.95 9.91
C LEU A 433 1.21 -31.42 9.01
N ALA A 434 2.40 -31.54 9.61
CA ALA A 434 3.57 -32.13 8.96
C ALA A 434 3.44 -33.66 8.91
N GLU A 435 4.23 -34.27 8.02
CA GLU A 435 4.34 -35.73 7.96
C GLU A 435 4.83 -36.29 9.32
N GLY A 436 4.25 -37.42 9.76
CA GLY A 436 4.53 -38.01 11.08
C GLY A 436 3.85 -37.32 12.27
N VAL A 437 2.97 -36.33 12.03
CA VAL A 437 2.07 -35.76 13.04
C VAL A 437 0.66 -36.34 12.86
N THR A 438 0.12 -36.94 13.92
CA THR A 438 -1.24 -37.47 13.94
C THR A 438 -2.07 -36.78 15.00
N LEU A 439 -3.32 -36.45 14.67
CA LEU A 439 -4.28 -35.95 15.66
C LEU A 439 -4.78 -37.12 16.51
N THR A 440 -4.59 -37.05 17.82
CA THR A 440 -5.13 -38.05 18.77
C THR A 440 -6.54 -37.68 19.23
N ARG A 441 -6.87 -36.38 19.25
CA ARG A 441 -8.20 -35.88 19.54
C ARG A 441 -8.44 -34.53 18.88
N LEU A 442 -9.59 -34.39 18.21
CA LEU A 442 -10.01 -33.16 17.55
C LEU A 442 -11.02 -32.39 18.42
N PRO A 443 -10.78 -31.09 18.71
CA PRO A 443 -11.76 -30.24 19.39
C PRO A 443 -13.04 -30.07 18.57
N SER A 444 -14.17 -29.82 19.23
CA SER A 444 -15.47 -29.64 18.55
C SER A 444 -15.54 -28.39 17.68
N SER A 445 -14.69 -27.39 17.92
CA SER A 445 -14.55 -26.20 17.08
C SER A 445 -13.70 -26.44 15.83
N CYS A 446 -13.11 -27.63 15.69
CA CYS A 446 -12.19 -27.95 14.61
C CYS A 446 -12.77 -28.98 13.63
N ALA A 447 -12.36 -28.86 12.37
CA ALA A 447 -12.58 -29.82 11.31
C ALA A 447 -11.26 -30.13 10.60
N THR A 448 -11.16 -31.31 10.00
CA THR A 448 -9.98 -31.75 9.26
C THR A 448 -10.33 -32.04 7.80
N SER A 449 -9.51 -31.55 6.88
CA SER A 449 -9.54 -31.93 5.47
C SER A 449 -8.11 -32.24 5.05
N ASP A 450 -7.85 -33.48 4.63
CA ASP A 450 -6.50 -34.00 4.39
C ASP A 450 -5.59 -33.77 5.61
N ASN A 451 -4.49 -33.03 5.43
CA ASN A 451 -3.55 -32.68 6.50
C ASN A 451 -3.77 -31.25 7.06
N LEU A 452 -4.90 -30.62 6.74
CA LEU A 452 -5.24 -29.27 7.20
C LEU A 452 -6.29 -29.32 8.32
N VAL A 453 -5.95 -28.78 9.48
CA VAL A 453 -6.87 -28.63 10.61
C VAL A 453 -7.38 -27.19 10.63
N THR A 454 -8.68 -27.00 10.49
CA THR A 454 -9.31 -25.68 10.59
C THR A 454 -10.10 -25.60 11.87
N CYS A 455 -9.77 -24.67 12.75
CA CYS A 455 -10.45 -24.44 14.03
C CYS A 455 -11.10 -23.07 14.05
N GLN A 456 -12.39 -23.02 14.36
CA GLN A 456 -13.13 -21.77 14.55
C GLN A 456 -12.83 -21.20 15.93
N HIS A 457 -12.54 -19.91 15.97
CA HIS A 457 -12.40 -19.16 17.22
C HIS A 457 -13.72 -18.46 17.58
N THR A 458 -13.87 -18.14 18.85
CA THR A 458 -14.98 -17.28 19.30
C THR A 458 -14.81 -15.84 18.79
N ASP A 459 -15.89 -15.07 18.81
CA ASP A 459 -15.82 -13.64 18.52
C ASP A 459 -14.91 -12.93 19.54
N LEU A 460 -13.83 -12.31 19.06
CA LEU A 460 -12.83 -11.69 19.92
C LEU A 460 -13.11 -10.21 20.10
N ALA A 461 -13.63 -9.83 21.27
CA ALA A 461 -13.73 -8.42 21.66
C ALA A 461 -12.35 -7.73 21.65
N PRO A 462 -12.29 -6.38 21.62
CA PRO A 462 -11.01 -5.66 21.67
C PRO A 462 -10.11 -6.13 22.82
N GLY A 463 -8.87 -6.51 22.51
CA GLY A 463 -7.88 -7.01 23.47
C GLY A 463 -8.08 -8.46 23.95
N ALA A 464 -9.18 -9.12 23.58
CA ALA A 464 -9.50 -10.49 24.00
C ALA A 464 -8.72 -11.54 23.22
N SER A 465 -8.66 -12.75 23.77
CA SER A 465 -8.04 -13.91 23.16
C SER A 465 -8.90 -15.16 23.33
N ASP A 466 -8.71 -16.13 22.43
CA ASP A 466 -9.36 -17.43 22.45
C ASP A 466 -8.34 -18.53 22.19
N ASN A 467 -8.49 -19.65 22.89
CA ASN A 467 -7.52 -20.74 22.90
C ASN A 467 -8.16 -22.01 22.33
N VAL A 468 -7.44 -22.65 21.41
CA VAL A 468 -7.79 -23.98 20.89
C VAL A 468 -6.63 -24.93 21.17
N ILE A 469 -6.91 -26.07 21.80
CA ILE A 469 -5.89 -27.07 22.12
C ILE A 469 -6.02 -28.23 21.14
N LEU A 470 -4.98 -28.48 20.35
CA LEU A 470 -4.88 -29.67 19.52
C LEU A 470 -4.14 -30.77 20.28
N HIS A 471 -4.72 -31.96 20.31
CA HIS A 471 -4.05 -33.13 20.85
C HIS A 471 -3.42 -33.94 19.72
N LEU A 472 -2.11 -34.17 19.80
CA LEU A 472 -1.28 -34.69 18.74
C LEU A 472 -0.42 -35.86 19.25
N SER A 473 0.08 -36.67 18.32
CA SER A 473 1.22 -37.55 18.51
C SER A 473 2.22 -37.30 17.40
N THR A 474 3.49 -37.12 17.76
CA THR A 474 4.58 -36.79 16.84
C THR A 474 5.63 -37.88 16.87
N GLU A 475 5.94 -38.48 15.72
CA GLU A 475 6.98 -39.51 15.62
C GLU A 475 8.39 -38.93 15.72
N ASN A 476 8.59 -37.76 15.11
CA ASN A 476 9.87 -37.04 15.08
C ASN A 476 9.65 -35.56 15.46
N LYS A 477 10.74 -34.88 15.83
CA LYS A 477 10.74 -33.41 15.90
C LYS A 477 10.34 -32.84 14.54
N THR A 478 9.39 -31.93 14.54
CA THR A 478 8.90 -31.32 13.32
C THR A 478 8.36 -29.93 13.61
N THR A 479 8.28 -29.08 12.59
CA THR A 479 7.71 -27.74 12.71
C THR A 479 6.25 -27.79 12.32
N ILE A 480 5.38 -27.30 13.19
CA ILE A 480 3.95 -27.13 12.91
C ILE A 480 3.68 -25.65 12.73
N THR A 481 2.98 -25.29 11.66
CA THR A 481 2.63 -23.91 11.37
C THR A 481 1.12 -23.73 11.35
N THR A 482 0.66 -22.67 11.99
CA THR A 482 -0.74 -22.22 11.98
C THR A 482 -0.86 -20.83 11.40
N LYS A 483 -1.94 -20.57 10.66
CA LYS A 483 -2.25 -19.27 10.08
C LYS A 483 -3.69 -18.88 10.39
N LEU A 484 -3.93 -17.61 10.69
CA LEU A 484 -5.28 -17.08 10.83
C LEU A 484 -5.95 -16.86 9.47
N THR A 485 -7.24 -17.17 9.40
CA THR A 485 -8.12 -16.88 8.26
C THR A 485 -9.38 -16.18 8.72
N PHE A 486 -9.83 -15.22 7.93
CA PHE A 486 -10.98 -14.36 8.21
C PHE A 486 -11.50 -13.75 6.90
N THR A 487 -12.81 -13.46 6.86
CA THR A 487 -13.47 -12.88 5.67
C THR A 487 -14.32 -11.65 5.96
N ALA A 488 -14.61 -11.38 7.24
CA ALA A 488 -15.48 -10.28 7.67
C ALA A 488 -14.75 -8.95 7.86
N PHE A 489 -13.42 -8.98 7.94
CA PHE A 489 -12.55 -7.82 8.16
C PHE A 489 -11.23 -8.01 7.40
N ALA A 490 -10.40 -6.97 7.41
CA ALA A 490 -9.04 -7.02 6.90
C ALA A 490 -8.03 -6.84 8.04
N ASP A 491 -6.82 -7.34 7.85
CA ASP A 491 -5.70 -7.11 8.75
C ASP A 491 -4.48 -6.72 7.92
N ILE A 492 -4.07 -5.46 8.04
CA ILE A 492 -2.92 -4.93 7.31
C ILE A 492 -1.57 -5.31 7.95
N ASN A 493 -1.57 -5.83 9.17
CA ASN A 493 -0.40 -6.23 9.94
C ASN A 493 -0.15 -7.73 9.80
N ALA A 494 0.09 -8.22 8.58
CA ALA A 494 0.13 -9.67 8.32
C ALA A 494 1.24 -10.48 9.02
N LEU A 495 2.24 -9.84 9.64
CA LEU A 495 3.39 -10.52 10.24
C LEU A 495 3.04 -11.42 11.43
N ASN A 496 2.01 -11.06 12.19
CA ASN A 496 1.58 -11.79 13.40
C ASN A 496 0.40 -12.76 13.11
N ASN A 497 -0.01 -12.88 11.84
CA ASN A 497 -1.10 -13.75 11.41
C ASN A 497 -0.70 -15.21 11.20
N GLN A 498 0.56 -15.54 11.46
CA GLN A 498 1.10 -16.88 11.38
C GLN A 498 2.03 -17.14 12.57
N ALA A 499 2.00 -18.38 13.08
CA ALA A 499 2.95 -18.85 14.08
C ALA A 499 3.46 -20.23 13.70
N SER A 500 4.72 -20.50 14.03
CA SER A 500 5.36 -21.80 13.88
C SER A 500 5.89 -22.27 15.24
N LEU A 501 5.84 -23.58 15.46
CA LEU A 501 6.30 -24.22 16.69
C LEU A 501 7.05 -25.50 16.34
N ASP A 502 8.28 -25.63 16.82
CA ASP A 502 9.04 -26.87 16.73
C ASP A 502 8.64 -27.80 17.87
N THR A 503 8.14 -28.99 17.55
CA THR A 503 7.69 -29.96 18.55
C THR A 503 8.88 -30.53 19.32
N SER A 504 8.74 -30.65 20.65
CA SER A 504 9.68 -31.40 21.47
C SER A 504 9.64 -32.88 21.09
N ALA A 505 10.78 -33.56 21.09
CA ALA A 505 10.83 -35.02 20.87
C ALA A 505 9.94 -35.75 21.89
N PRO A 506 9.30 -36.87 21.52
CA PRO A 506 8.59 -37.70 22.49
C PRO A 506 9.55 -38.05 23.62
N VAL A 507 9.12 -37.85 24.87
CA VAL A 507 9.86 -38.32 26.04
C VAL A 507 9.92 -39.83 25.91
N SER A 508 11.08 -40.38 25.55
CA SER A 508 11.33 -41.80 25.71
C SER A 508 11.19 -42.08 27.21
N THR A 509 10.11 -42.73 27.61
CA THR A 509 10.05 -43.40 28.91
C THR A 509 11.33 -44.23 29.05
N PRO A 510 12.14 -44.06 30.11
CA PRO A 510 13.21 -45.00 30.39
C PRO A 510 12.58 -46.40 30.38
N ALA A 511 13.18 -47.32 29.64
CA ALA A 511 12.80 -48.72 29.69
C ALA A 511 12.70 -49.13 31.17
N GLU A 512 11.55 -49.69 31.52
CA GLU A 512 11.30 -50.33 32.81
C GLU A 512 12.51 -51.22 33.15
N PRO A 513 13.17 -51.03 34.31
CA PRO A 513 14.32 -51.84 34.63
C PRO A 513 13.86 -53.30 34.73
N GLU A 514 14.39 -54.14 33.84
CA GLU A 514 14.22 -55.58 33.91
C GLU A 514 14.69 -56.08 35.29
N GLY A 515 13.75 -56.72 35.99
CA GLY A 515 13.99 -57.86 36.87
C GLY A 515 15.03 -57.68 37.97
N GLU A 516 14.54 -57.35 39.17
CA GLU A 516 15.21 -57.59 40.44
C GLU A 516 15.55 -59.10 40.60
N PRO A 517 16.81 -59.51 40.82
CA PRO A 517 17.12 -60.85 41.29
C PRO A 517 16.98 -60.95 42.82
N THR A 518 16.30 -62.01 43.24
CA THR A 518 16.04 -62.43 44.63
C THR A 518 17.32 -62.76 45.42
N PRO A 519 17.26 -62.76 46.77
CA PRO A 519 18.39 -62.46 47.65
C PRO A 519 19.26 -63.66 48.03
N THR A 520 20.56 -63.41 48.23
CA THR A 520 21.49 -64.30 48.93
C THR A 520 21.88 -63.71 50.29
N GLU A 521 21.91 -64.60 51.28
CA GLU A 521 22.15 -64.39 52.72
C GLU A 521 23.54 -63.85 53.10
N PRO A 522 23.71 -63.36 54.36
CA PRO A 522 24.72 -62.37 54.73
C PRO A 522 26.05 -63.00 55.19
N SER A 523 27.14 -62.28 54.92
CA SER A 523 28.43 -62.48 55.58
C SER A 523 28.87 -61.18 56.25
N ALA A 524 29.25 -61.32 57.51
CA ALA A 524 29.75 -60.31 58.43
C ALA A 524 31.03 -59.60 57.95
N GLY A 525 31.25 -58.37 58.44
CA GLY A 525 32.59 -57.75 58.42
C GLY A 525 32.62 -56.22 58.46
N GLU A 526 32.61 -55.68 59.68
CA GLU A 526 33.47 -54.56 60.15
C GLU A 526 33.48 -53.16 59.48
N THR A 527 32.92 -52.21 60.25
CA THR A 527 33.50 -50.92 60.73
C THR A 527 33.94 -49.78 59.79
N SER A 528 33.61 -48.56 60.29
CA SER A 528 34.20 -47.22 60.09
C SER A 528 33.72 -46.42 58.87
N ALA A 529 33.57 -45.09 58.87
CA ALA A 529 33.38 -44.04 59.87
C ALA A 529 33.08 -42.73 59.10
N SER A 530 32.34 -41.81 59.73
CA SER A 530 32.48 -40.34 59.65
C SER A 530 32.19 -39.58 58.34
N GLY A 531 31.27 -38.60 58.43
CA GLY A 531 31.22 -37.46 57.52
C GLY A 531 29.97 -36.58 57.63
N GLY A 532 29.76 -35.94 58.78
CA GLY A 532 28.79 -34.85 58.92
C GLY A 532 29.30 -33.54 58.31
N GLY A 533 28.43 -32.77 57.68
CA GLY A 533 28.74 -31.44 57.13
C GLY A 533 27.49 -30.56 57.12
N ALA A 534 27.55 -29.50 57.92
CA ALA A 534 26.44 -28.62 58.28
C ALA A 534 26.10 -27.55 57.22
N LEU A 535 24.88 -27.02 57.38
CA LEU A 535 24.28 -25.88 56.69
C LEU A 535 25.10 -24.59 56.89
N SER A 536 25.26 -23.81 55.80
CA SER A 536 25.79 -22.44 55.81
C SER A 536 24.79 -21.47 55.20
N TRP A 537 24.27 -20.58 56.05
CA TRP A 537 23.36 -19.45 55.75
C TRP A 537 24.11 -18.28 55.09
N THR A 538 24.56 -18.42 53.84
CA THR A 538 25.26 -17.33 53.12
C THR A 538 24.89 -17.26 51.63
N GLY A 539 23.60 -17.13 51.33
CA GLY A 539 23.12 -16.99 49.94
C GLY A 539 21.86 -16.16 49.74
N LEU A 540 21.45 -15.36 50.74
CA LEU A 540 20.15 -14.66 50.72
C LEU A 540 20.24 -13.14 50.97
N LEU A 541 21.29 -12.48 50.47
CA LEU A 541 21.43 -11.01 50.53
C LEU A 541 22.17 -10.44 49.30
N LEU A 542 21.72 -10.82 48.10
CA LEU A 542 22.11 -10.14 46.84
C LEU A 542 20.89 -9.94 45.91
N LEU A 543 19.78 -9.51 46.51
CA LEU A 543 18.61 -9.01 45.79
C LEU A 543 18.00 -7.91 46.66
N MET A 544 18.51 -6.67 46.55
CA MET A 544 17.90 -5.40 47.00
C MET A 544 18.97 -4.30 47.06
N ALA A 545 19.52 -3.91 45.91
CA ALA A 545 20.16 -2.60 45.72
C ALA A 545 20.46 -2.42 44.24
N HIS A 546 19.52 -1.89 43.46
CA HIS A 546 19.76 -1.05 42.26
C HIS A 546 18.44 -0.49 41.70
N ILE A 547 17.60 0.10 42.57
CA ILE A 547 16.55 1.04 42.19
C ILE A 547 16.74 2.28 43.06
N ALA A 548 17.54 3.24 42.57
CA ALA A 548 17.49 4.67 42.92
C ALA A 548 18.67 5.38 42.24
N ARG A 549 18.35 6.48 41.52
CA ARG A 549 19.19 7.35 40.64
C ARG A 549 18.80 7.05 39.18
N GLN A 550 17.97 7.84 38.53
CA GLN A 550 18.21 9.26 38.25
C GLN A 550 16.92 10.09 38.35
N ALA A 551 16.92 11.06 39.25
CA ALA A 551 16.06 12.24 39.20
C ALA A 551 16.94 13.41 38.72
N VAL A 552 16.53 14.11 37.67
CA VAL A 552 17.13 15.36 37.18
C VAL A 552 16.04 16.44 37.23
N PRO A 553 16.36 17.68 37.65
CA PRO A 553 15.38 18.58 38.24
C PRO A 553 14.67 19.48 37.23
N VAL A 554 13.44 19.83 37.60
CA VAL A 554 12.58 20.85 36.99
C VAL A 554 13.20 22.24 37.17
N SER A 555 13.47 22.95 36.07
CA SER A 555 13.69 24.40 36.07
C SER A 555 12.43 25.11 35.56
N ARG A 556 12.01 26.15 36.31
CA ARG A 556 10.86 27.02 36.08
C ARG A 556 11.26 28.27 35.29
N ARG A 557 10.25 28.87 34.65
CA ARG A 557 10.13 30.21 34.00
C ARG A 557 10.46 30.18 32.49
N TYR A 558 9.72 30.79 31.57
CA TYR A 558 8.85 31.99 31.60
C TYR A 558 7.69 31.85 30.59
N ALA A 559 6.55 32.46 30.90
CA ALA A 559 5.51 32.81 29.92
C ALA A 559 5.92 34.03 29.08
N PRO A 560 5.27 34.24 27.93
CA PRO A 560 4.77 35.58 27.65
C PRO A 560 3.29 35.56 27.22
N GLU A 561 2.50 36.40 27.89
CA GLU A 561 1.39 37.11 27.25
C GLU A 561 1.98 38.08 26.23
N TYR A 562 1.42 38.16 25.02
CA TYR A 562 1.15 39.44 24.38
C TYR A 562 -0.04 39.32 23.43
N ARG A 563 -0.83 40.39 23.49
CA ARG A 563 -2.00 40.83 22.70
C ARG A 563 -2.13 40.34 21.26
#